data_AF-A0A7W6T9H5-F1
#
_entry.id   AF-A0A7W6T9H5-F1
#
_cell.length_a   1.000
_cell.length_b   1.000
_cell.length_c   1.000
_cell.angle_alpha   90.00
_cell.angle_beta   90.00
_cell.angle_gamma   90.00
#
_symmetry.space_group_name_H-M   'P 1'
#
loop_
_entity.id
_entity.type
_entity.pdbx_description
1 polymer ?
#
loop_
_entity_poly.entity_id
_entity_poly.type
_entity_poly.pdbx_seq_one_letter_code
_entity_poly.pdbx_strand_id
1 'polypeptide(L)'
;MTRWVQDGADTVADLREKLDKLRADAADLALMSRRTSDSQRRALFERLADELAIEALELEQVVKLQSRRSGHSDMDKVVPLQARPDRR
;
A
#
# COMPACT_ATOMS: atom_id res chain seq x y z
N MET A 1 -10.93 -10.82 -3.36
CA MET A 1 -11.45 -9.45 -3.54
C MET A 1 -10.62 -8.52 -2.67
N THR A 2 -9.54 -7.95 -3.22
CA THR A 2 -8.76 -6.91 -2.54
C THR A 2 -9.59 -5.63 -2.54
N ARG A 3 -10.16 -5.27 -1.38
CA ARG A 3 -10.97 -4.05 -1.15
C ARG A 3 -10.35 -2.77 -1.73
N TRP A 4 -9.03 -2.76 -1.90
CA TRP A 4 -8.21 -1.68 -2.45
C TRP A 4 -8.21 -1.54 -3.97
N VAL A 5 -8.92 -2.40 -4.70
CA VAL A 5 -8.88 -2.44 -6.19
C VAL A 5 -10.16 -1.86 -6.84
N GLN A 6 -11.16 -1.44 -6.06
CA GLN A 6 -12.41 -0.90 -6.59
C GLN A 6 -12.63 0.57 -6.17
N ASP A 7 -12.05 1.50 -6.94
CA ASP A 7 -12.74 2.61 -7.61
C ASP A 7 -11.69 3.49 -8.33
N GLY A 8 -12.10 4.15 -9.41
CA GLY A 8 -11.28 4.93 -10.36
C GLY A 8 -9.83 5.28 -9.95
N ALA A 9 -8.86 4.59 -10.57
CA ALA A 9 -7.44 4.95 -10.68
C ALA A 9 -6.82 5.75 -9.50
N ASP A 10 -6.96 5.26 -8.26
CA ASP A 10 -6.12 5.75 -7.16
C ASP A 10 -4.65 5.70 -7.61
N THR A 11 -3.99 6.85 -7.61
CA THR A 11 -2.57 6.93 -7.94
C THR A 11 -1.75 6.30 -6.82
N VAL A 12 -0.49 5.96 -7.10
CA VAL A 12 0.43 5.49 -6.06
C VAL A 12 0.57 6.52 -4.92
N ALA A 13 0.40 7.81 -5.20
CA ALA A 13 0.39 8.86 -4.20
C ALA A 13 -0.87 8.78 -3.30
N ASP A 14 -2.05 8.62 -3.89
CA ASP A 14 -3.31 8.48 -3.14
C ASP A 14 -3.30 7.24 -2.24
N LEU A 15 -2.76 6.12 -2.74
CA LEU A 15 -2.63 4.91 -1.93
C LEU A 15 -1.62 5.06 -0.78
N ARG A 16 -0.57 5.87 -0.96
CA ARG A 16 0.38 6.18 0.12
C ARG A 16 -0.26 7.06 1.19
N GLU A 17 -1.04 8.06 0.79
CA GLU A 17 -1.79 8.88 1.74
C GLU A 17 -2.79 8.03 2.55
N LYS A 18 -3.55 7.15 1.88
CA LYS A 18 -4.44 6.19 2.55
C LYS A 18 -3.68 5.28 3.52
N LEU A 19 -2.49 4.80 3.14
CA LEU A 19 -1.63 3.97 3.98
C LEU A 19 -1.16 4.71 5.23
N ASP A 20 -0.71 5.96 5.08
CA ASP A 20 -0.25 6.77 6.21
C ASP A 20 -1.41 7.09 7.16
N LYS A 21 -2.61 7.34 6.63
CA LYS A 21 -3.81 7.51 7.44
C LYS A 21 -4.17 6.26 8.24
N LEU A 22 -4.19 5.08 7.62
CA LEU A 22 -4.47 3.82 8.33
C LEU A 22 -3.47 3.58 9.46
N ARG A 23 -2.18 3.89 9.24
CA ARG A 23 -1.14 3.77 10.26
C ARG A 23 -1.35 4.75 11.41
N ALA A 24 -1.72 5.99 11.11
CA ALA A 24 -2.03 6.99 12.12
C ALA A 24 -3.24 6.58 12.96
N ASP A 25 -4.34 6.18 12.31
CA ASP A 25 -5.57 5.76 12.99
C ASP A 25 -5.32 4.51 13.87
N ALA A 26 -4.55 3.53 13.39
CA ALA A 26 -4.16 2.36 14.18
C ALA A 26 -3.33 2.75 15.42
N ALA A 27 -2.37 3.67 15.27
CA ALA A 27 -1.53 4.15 16.38
C ALA A 27 -2.36 4.92 17.42
N ASP A 28 -3.30 5.74 16.99
CA ASP A 28 -4.20 6.49 17.86
C ASP A 28 -5.12 5.56 18.65
N LEU A 29 -5.69 4.54 18.01
CA LEU A 29 -6.52 3.54 18.69
C LEU A 29 -5.70 2.71 19.70
N ALA A 30 -4.48 2.32 19.36
CA ALA A 30 -3.59 1.66 20.30
C ALA A 30 -3.27 2.55 21.51
N LEU A 31 -3.08 3.85 21.30
CA LEU A 31 -2.90 4.82 22.37
C LEU A 31 -4.17 4.99 23.23
N MET A 32 -5.34 5.06 22.61
CA MET A 32 -6.64 5.11 23.31
C MET A 32 -6.85 3.87 24.18
N SER A 33 -6.54 2.67 23.66
CA SER A 33 -6.58 1.41 24.43
C SER A 33 -5.75 1.52 25.71
N ARG A 34 -4.48 1.96 25.60
CA ARG A 34 -3.58 2.12 26.75
C ARG A 34 -4.07 3.14 27.79
N ARG A 35 -4.76 4.20 27.34
CA ARG A 35 -5.27 5.26 28.22
C ARG A 35 -6.65 4.95 28.81
N THR A 36 -7.33 3.92 28.31
CA THR A 36 -8.69 3.58 28.74
C THR A 36 -8.67 2.67 29.97
N SER A 37 -9.35 3.08 31.05
CA SER A 37 -9.47 2.28 32.28
C SER A 37 -10.51 1.15 32.16
N ASP A 38 -11.55 1.36 31.35
CA ASP A 38 -12.60 0.38 31.06
C ASP A 38 -12.04 -0.79 30.23
N SER A 39 -12.13 -2.01 30.75
CA SER A 39 -11.55 -3.20 30.14
C SER A 39 -12.23 -3.59 28.82
N GLN A 40 -13.53 -3.40 28.70
CA GLN A 40 -14.28 -3.73 27.48
C GLN A 40 -13.93 -2.74 26.37
N ARG A 41 -13.89 -1.44 26.68
CA ARG A 41 -13.48 -0.40 25.71
C ARG A 41 -12.02 -0.55 25.31
N ARG A 42 -11.14 -0.90 26.25
CA ARG A 42 -9.72 -1.20 25.95
C ARG A 42 -9.61 -2.31 24.91
N ALA A 43 -10.29 -3.43 25.12
CA ALA A 43 -10.25 -4.56 24.19
C ALA A 43 -10.84 -4.21 22.81
N LEU A 44 -11.86 -3.34 22.75
CA LEU A 44 -12.41 -2.86 21.48
C LEU A 44 -11.41 -2.00 20.71
N PHE A 45 -10.76 -1.04 21.38
CA PHE A 45 -9.74 -0.21 20.75
C PHE A 45 -8.53 -1.01 20.28
N GLU A 46 -8.09 -1.99 21.07
CA GLU A 46 -7.00 -2.90 20.70
C GLU A 46 -7.34 -3.70 19.44
N ARG A 47 -8.50 -4.35 19.40
CA ARG A 47 -8.95 -5.08 18.21
C ARG A 47 -9.03 -4.19 16.98
N LEU A 48 -9.59 -2.97 17.12
CA LEU A 48 -9.71 -2.07 15.98
C LEU A 48 -8.34 -1.57 15.49
N ALA A 49 -7.40 -1.33 16.41
CA ALA A 49 -6.02 -0.98 16.05
C ALA A 49 -5.35 -2.13 15.26
N ASP A 50 -5.55 -3.38 15.69
CA ASP A 50 -5.02 -4.55 15.00
C ASP A 50 -5.60 -4.71 13.59
N GLU A 51 -6.92 -4.56 13.44
CA GLU A 51 -7.58 -4.63 12.13
C GLU A 51 -7.05 -3.56 11.16
N LEU A 52 -6.91 -2.30 11.63
CA LEU A 52 -6.35 -1.23 10.80
C LEU A 52 -4.86 -1.45 10.48
N ALA A 53 -4.09 -2.03 11.41
CA ALA A 53 -2.69 -2.37 11.16
C ALA A 53 -2.56 -3.48 10.10
N ILE A 54 -3.42 -4.50 10.13
CA ILE A 54 -3.50 -5.54 9.10
C ILE A 54 -3.85 -4.91 7.76
N GLU A 55 -4.87 -4.07 7.74
CA GLU A 55 -5.35 -3.39 6.53
C GLU A 55 -4.26 -2.49 5.92
N ALA A 56 -3.46 -1.80 6.75
CA ALA A 56 -2.27 -1.06 6.32
C ALA A 56 -1.19 -1.97 5.71
N LEU A 57 -0.95 -3.16 6.26
CA LEU A 57 0.03 -4.11 5.71
C LEU A 57 -0.42 -4.66 4.34
N GLU A 58 -1.71 -4.87 4.14
CA GLU A 58 -2.26 -5.26 2.84
C GLU A 58 -2.11 -4.13 1.82
N LEU A 59 -2.45 -2.90 2.19
CA LEU A 59 -2.32 -1.74 1.31
C LEU A 59 -0.85 -1.47 0.94
N GLU A 60 0.08 -1.65 1.87
CA GLU A 60 1.51 -1.50 1.59
C GLU A 60 1.97 -2.47 0.49
N GLN A 61 1.47 -3.71 0.47
CA GLN A 61 1.77 -4.67 -0.59
C GLN A 61 1.24 -4.22 -1.95
N VAL A 62 0.04 -3.62 -1.98
CA VAL A 62 -0.54 -3.03 -3.19
C VAL A 62 0.31 -1.88 -3.71
N VAL A 63 0.70 -0.94 -2.84
CA VAL A 63 1.58 0.19 -3.19
C VAL A 63 2.92 -0.31 -3.74
N LYS A 64 3.53 -1.32 -3.12
CA LYS A 64 4.77 -1.94 -3.59
C LYS A 64 4.60 -2.56 -4.97
N LEU A 65 3.49 -3.26 -5.23
CA LEU A 65 3.21 -3.89 -6.52
C LEU A 65 2.98 -2.85 -7.63
N GLN A 66 2.18 -1.81 -7.36
CA GLN A 66 1.91 -0.76 -8.33
C GLN A 66 3.16 0.07 -8.64
N SER A 67 3.96 0.41 -7.63
CA SER A 67 5.24 1.13 -7.82
C SER A 67 6.18 0.37 -8.75
N ARG A 68 6.24 -0.98 -8.63
CA ARG A 68 7.03 -1.83 -9.52
C ARG A 68 6.49 -1.84 -10.95
N ARG A 69 5.17 -1.88 -11.12
CA ARG A 69 4.53 -1.85 -12.45
C ARG A 69 4.78 -0.53 -13.18
N SER A 70 4.65 0.61 -12.48
CA SER A 70 4.92 1.92 -13.06
C SER A 70 6.41 2.11 -13.41
N GLY A 71 7.32 1.53 -12.63
CA GLY A 71 8.76 1.57 -12.93
C GLY A 71 9.22 0.63 -14.06
N HIS A 72 8.48 -0.45 -14.36
CA HIS A 72 8.84 -1.40 -15.41
C HIS A 72 8.52 -0.91 -16.83
N SER A 73 7.63 0.08 -16.96
CA SER A 73 7.25 0.66 -18.26
C SER A 73 8.40 1.37 -18.99
N ASP A 74 9.50 1.71 -18.31
CA ASP A 74 10.59 2.51 -18.88
C ASP A 74 11.74 1.65 -19.48
N MET A 75 11.77 0.35 -19.21
CA MET A 75 12.80 -0.56 -19.76
C MET A 75 12.42 -1.21 -21.09
N ASP A 76 11.18 -1.01 -21.58
CA ASP A 76 10.69 -1.61 -22.84
C ASP A 76 11.08 -0.79 -24.08
N LYS A 77 11.89 0.27 -23.91
CA LYS A 77 12.58 0.98 -25.00
C LYS A 77 13.85 0.21 -25.41
N VAL A 78 13.70 -1.07 -25.77
CA VAL A 78 14.81 -1.84 -26.34
C VAL A 78 15.04 -1.30 -27.75
N VAL A 79 16.05 -0.43 -27.91
CA VAL A 79 16.48 0.05 -29.24
C VAL A 79 16.90 -1.17 -30.06
N PRO A 80 16.30 -1.44 -31.23
CA PRO A 80 16.75 -2.53 -32.09
C PRO A 80 18.20 -2.26 -32.49
N LEU A 81 19.11 -3.12 -32.05
CA LEU A 81 20.48 -3.16 -32.54
C LEU A 81 20.41 -3.48 -34.04
N GLN A 82 20.62 -2.45 -34.87
CA GLN A 82 20.71 -2.60 -36.31
C GLN A 82 21.82 -3.61 -36.63
N ALA A 83 21.42 -4.78 -37.11
CA ALA A 83 22.35 -5.83 -37.54
C ALA A 83 23.24 -5.27 -38.66
N ARG A 84 24.55 -5.36 -38.47
CA ARG A 84 25.56 -5.03 -39.48
C ARG A 84 25.27 -5.83 -40.77
N PRO A 85 25.28 -5.21 -41.96
CA PRO A 85 25.11 -5.97 -43.19
C PRO A 85 26.35 -6.84 -43.43
N ASP A 86 26.09 -8.13 -43.67
CA ASP A 86 27.09 -9.12 -44.07
C ASP A 86 27.75 -8.66 -45.38
N ARG A 87 29.09 -8.54 -45.36
CA ARG A 87 29.87 -8.30 -46.57
C ARG A 87 30.27 -9.65 -47.14
N ARG A 88 29.62 -10.07 -48.22
CA ARG A 88 30.20 -10.99 -49.20
C ARG A 88 29.67 -10.73 -50.59
#